data_AF-A0A1C6YNR1-F1
#
_entry.id   AF-A0A1C6YNR1-F1
#
_cell.length_a   1.000
_cell.length_b   1.000
_cell.length_c   1.000
_cell.angle_alpha   90.00
_cell.angle_beta   90.00
_cell.angle_gamma   90.00
#
_symmetry.space_group_name_H-M   'P 1'
#
loop_
_entity.id
_entity.type
_entity.pdbx_description
1 polymer ?
#
loop_
_entity_poly.entity_id
_entity_poly.type
_entity_poly.pdbx_seq_one_letter_code
_entity_poly.pdbx_strand_id
1 'polypeptide(L)'
;MLDIYIVLRWLCKAIVSSLFGDVNIINPENVPLYGSVIFVGNHNNQFIDACVLVASIPRQIKFIVAEKSMKRPVIGELARLAGCISVKRPEDLKFKGIGRIYWNTGDTKIKGINTRFKLDVQIGDKLMTQNKMFSVTKIESEIELILQNPININCEDKVNGVPFKIVPKINQTEVYNLVTHSLKNGDPIGIFPEGGSHDRTNLLPLKPGVAIMTLCALADGIEDVSIIPVGLSYSKLYQLQGCVTIFVGNAIIASQDLCNDYNNNNRETISKLLAKIEEGMRSCMLTSKNHETSRCIELCVSLYTPERMTISKNKIYNILQLFSEMFWKFGNSKEIENLCYELQCYEKLLQANKIKDDEVWMLKQSTSAATLKFIEHICSLIFCIIFGMTFSLLWLPLVAISVYLAENHRKMSLKNSLVKIQGGDVVASYKVLVLLVLLPTFNIIYGLLFSLYFYKSWLQRIAFTICSICILPICYYININYSVQIPTLLRQMKILLKVICGIINVWRDNERELISTRHELQLKVRNTVSKLGHKVSDNFLEQLHRNIPKFVINADTKRLIRGKDEWVPILKRSQLEYREEIL
;
A
#
# COMPACT_ATOMS: atom_id res chain seq x y z
N MET A 1 23.81 -22.69 15.87
CA MET A 1 22.44 -22.21 16.10
C MET A 1 21.89 -21.75 14.76
N LEU A 2 20.77 -22.28 14.30
CA LEU A 2 20.08 -21.70 13.14
C LEU A 2 19.78 -20.24 13.50
N ASP A 3 20.26 -19.28 12.72
CA ASP A 3 19.99 -17.87 12.97
C ASP A 3 18.47 -17.68 12.92
N ILE A 4 17.86 -17.31 14.06
CA ILE A 4 16.40 -17.23 14.23
C ILE A 4 15.80 -16.30 13.17
N TYR A 5 16.58 -15.31 12.73
CA TYR A 5 16.19 -14.40 11.66
C TYR A 5 15.95 -15.12 10.33
N ILE A 6 16.69 -16.19 10.00
CA ILE A 6 16.48 -16.97 8.77
C ILE A 6 15.12 -17.66 8.80
N VAL A 7 14.72 -18.22 9.94
CA VAL A 7 13.40 -18.85 10.12
C VAL A 7 12.30 -17.80 9.99
N LEU A 8 12.49 -16.64 10.63
CA LEU A 8 11.56 -15.52 10.53
C LEU A 8 11.42 -15.03 9.09
N ARG A 9 12.53 -14.89 8.36
CA ARG A 9 12.53 -14.49 6.96
C ARG A 9 11.84 -15.50 6.07
N TRP A 10 12.04 -16.80 6.31
CA TRP A 10 11.31 -17.86 5.61
C TRP A 10 9.80 -17.79 5.89
N LEU A 11 9.41 -17.55 7.14
CA LEU A 11 8.00 -17.35 7.51
C LEU A 11 7.42 -16.12 6.81
N CYS A 12 8.13 -15.00 6.79
CA CYS A 12 7.72 -13.79 6.06
C CYS A 12 7.56 -14.07 4.56
N LYS A 13 8.49 -14.81 3.94
CA LYS A 13 8.38 -15.22 2.52
C LYS A 13 7.14 -16.09 2.28
N ALA A 14 6.86 -17.05 3.16
CA ALA A 14 5.66 -17.90 3.05
C ALA A 14 4.38 -17.05 3.15
N ILE A 15 4.30 -16.15 4.13
CA ILE A 15 3.17 -15.21 4.29
C ILE A 15 3.00 -14.35 3.04
N VAL A 16 4.07 -13.72 2.57
CA VAL A 16 4.05 -12.85 1.39
C VAL A 16 3.62 -13.63 0.15
N SER A 17 4.14 -14.84 -0.08
CA SER A 17 3.75 -15.68 -1.21
C SER A 17 2.30 -16.15 -1.17
N SER A 18 1.72 -16.30 0.03
CA SER A 18 0.32 -16.70 0.20
C SER A 18 -0.64 -15.52 -0.01
N LEU A 19 -0.19 -14.29 0.25
CA LEU A 19 -1.00 -13.08 0.12
C LEU A 19 -0.90 -12.44 -1.25
N PHE A 20 0.30 -12.46 -1.82
CA PHE A 20 0.61 -11.80 -3.08
C PHE A 20 0.99 -12.86 -4.10
N GLY A 21 0.29 -12.87 -5.23
CA GLY A 21 0.64 -13.74 -6.36
C GLY A 21 1.94 -13.29 -7.02
N ASP A 22 2.26 -12.00 -6.92
CA ASP A 22 3.43 -11.39 -7.51
C ASP A 22 4.08 -10.37 -6.58
N VAL A 23 5.39 -10.50 -6.38
CA VAL A 23 6.25 -9.57 -5.64
C VAL A 23 7.31 -9.05 -6.59
N ASN A 24 7.23 -7.77 -6.95
CA ASN A 24 8.20 -7.14 -7.85
C ASN A 24 9.11 -6.22 -7.07
N ILE A 25 10.42 -6.31 -7.31
CA ILE A 25 11.42 -5.41 -6.74
C ILE A 25 12.00 -4.59 -7.89
N ILE A 26 11.87 -3.27 -7.81
CA ILE A 26 12.42 -2.31 -8.77
C ILE A 26 13.68 -1.73 -8.16
N ASN A 27 14.74 -1.72 -8.96
CA ASN A 27 16.10 -1.29 -8.63
C ASN A 27 16.69 -2.01 -7.38
N PRO A 28 16.67 -3.35 -7.30
CA PRO A 28 17.29 -4.08 -6.18
C PRO A 28 18.78 -3.75 -5.98
N GLU A 29 19.48 -3.31 -7.03
CA GLU A 29 20.87 -2.85 -7.01
C GLU A 29 21.12 -1.63 -6.12
N ASN A 30 20.09 -0.84 -5.83
CA ASN A 30 20.19 0.32 -4.92
C ASN A 30 20.29 -0.09 -3.44
N VAL A 31 20.14 -1.37 -3.13
CA VAL A 31 20.29 -1.87 -1.75
C VAL A 31 21.78 -2.10 -1.43
N PRO A 32 22.38 -1.31 -0.52
CA PRO A 32 23.76 -1.46 -0.11
C PRO A 32 23.93 -2.75 0.70
N LEU A 33 25.00 -3.48 0.38
CA LEU A 33 25.31 -4.77 1.00
C LEU A 33 25.89 -4.62 2.42
N TYR A 34 26.56 -3.51 2.70
CA TYR A 34 27.21 -3.19 3.98
C TYR A 34 26.97 -1.73 4.38
N GLY A 35 27.50 -1.31 5.53
CA GLY A 35 27.40 0.07 6.03
C GLY A 35 26.10 0.39 6.78
N SER A 36 26.07 1.59 7.38
CA SER A 36 24.97 2.12 8.18
C SER A 36 23.83 2.60 7.30
N VAL A 37 22.67 1.96 7.39
CA VAL A 37 21.56 2.16 6.45
C VAL A 37 20.23 2.34 7.17
N ILE A 38 19.45 3.31 6.73
CA ILE A 38 18.08 3.53 7.18
C ILE A 38 17.13 3.43 5.98
N PHE A 39 16.29 2.39 5.96
CA PHE A 39 15.20 2.26 5.00
C PHE A 39 14.00 3.09 5.48
N VAL A 40 13.53 4.01 4.63
CA VAL A 40 12.38 4.88 4.90
C VAL A 40 11.25 4.54 3.93
N GLY A 41 10.13 4.02 4.44
CA GLY A 41 9.02 3.57 3.60
C GLY A 41 7.68 4.23 3.92
N ASN A 42 6.75 4.20 2.97
CA ASN A 42 5.35 4.55 3.22
C ASN A 42 4.61 3.41 3.92
N HIS A 43 3.55 3.73 4.65
CA HIS A 43 2.88 2.76 5.53
C HIS A 43 1.42 2.52 5.13
N ASN A 44 1.20 1.56 4.24
CA ASN A 44 -0.14 1.30 3.69
C ASN A 44 -0.80 0.05 4.26
N ASN A 45 -0.06 -0.90 4.83
CA ASN A 45 -0.59 -2.19 5.31
C ASN A 45 0.04 -2.66 6.63
N GLN A 46 0.29 -1.75 7.57
CA GLN A 46 0.74 -2.10 8.93
C GLN A 46 1.88 -3.14 8.94
N PHE A 47 1.66 -4.30 9.54
CA PHE A 47 2.67 -5.35 9.69
C PHE A 47 3.07 -6.02 8.37
N ILE A 48 2.22 -5.96 7.35
CA ILE A 48 2.52 -6.54 6.04
C ILE A 48 3.62 -5.74 5.35
N ASP A 49 3.67 -4.42 5.54
CA ASP A 49 4.74 -3.58 5.00
C ASP A 49 6.11 -4.06 5.49
N ALA A 50 6.26 -4.27 6.80
CA ALA A 50 7.48 -4.81 7.38
C ALA A 50 7.77 -6.25 6.90
N CYS A 51 6.74 -7.10 6.82
CA CYS A 51 6.86 -8.49 6.35
C CYS A 51 7.37 -8.56 4.91
N VAL A 52 6.84 -7.71 4.02
CA VAL A 52 7.25 -7.60 2.62
C VAL A 52 8.71 -7.17 2.51
N LEU A 53 9.15 -6.18 3.30
CA LEU A 53 10.54 -5.72 3.31
C LEU A 53 11.50 -6.79 3.85
N VAL A 54 11.16 -7.48 4.96
CA VAL A 54 11.96 -8.60 5.51
C VAL A 54 12.08 -9.75 4.50
N ALA A 55 11.00 -10.08 3.80
CA ALA A 55 11.02 -11.13 2.78
C ALA A 55 11.93 -10.78 1.60
N SER A 56 11.94 -9.50 1.19
CA SER A 56 12.49 -9.05 -0.09
C SER A 56 13.92 -8.51 0.00
N ILE A 57 14.26 -7.79 1.07
CA ILE A 57 15.58 -7.16 1.23
C ILE A 57 16.59 -8.19 1.76
N PRO A 58 17.81 -8.29 1.19
CA PRO A 58 18.80 -9.31 1.56
C PRO A 58 19.50 -9.10 2.91
N ARG A 59 19.14 -8.06 3.70
CA ARG A 59 19.76 -7.73 4.99
C ARG A 59 18.76 -7.84 6.14
N GLN A 60 19.26 -8.05 7.36
CA GLN A 60 18.42 -8.07 8.56
C GLN A 60 17.97 -6.66 8.95
N ILE A 61 16.72 -6.33 8.65
CA ILE A 61 16.17 -5.01 8.99
C ILE A 61 15.59 -5.02 10.40
N LYS A 62 16.11 -4.13 11.26
CA LYS A 62 15.56 -3.84 12.58
C LYS A 62 14.54 -2.71 12.48
N PHE A 63 13.25 -3.03 12.59
CA PHE A 63 12.20 -2.02 12.47
C PHE A 63 11.97 -1.24 13.77
N ILE A 64 11.60 0.02 13.62
CA ILE A 64 11.13 0.86 14.71
C ILE A 64 9.62 0.64 14.90
N VAL A 65 9.24 0.01 16.01
CA VAL A 65 7.88 -0.47 16.27
C VAL A 65 7.27 0.24 17.49
N ALA A 66 6.00 0.60 17.41
CA ALA A 66 5.29 1.20 18.54
C ALA A 66 5.26 0.24 19.75
N GLU A 67 5.51 0.76 20.96
CA GLU A 67 5.51 -0.04 22.19
C GLU A 67 4.17 -0.78 22.39
N LYS A 68 3.06 -0.16 22.00
CA LYS A 68 1.73 -0.80 22.03
C LYS A 68 1.66 -2.07 21.17
N SER A 69 2.33 -2.09 20.02
CA SER A 69 2.43 -3.27 19.16
C SER A 69 3.39 -4.31 19.74
N MET A 70 4.48 -3.88 20.40
CA MET A 70 5.45 -4.75 21.07
C MET A 70 4.89 -5.49 22.29
N LYS A 71 3.78 -5.00 22.85
CA LYS A 71 3.03 -5.65 23.95
C LYS A 71 1.97 -6.65 23.47
N ARG A 72 1.70 -6.73 22.17
CA ARG A 72 0.72 -7.69 21.64
C ARG A 72 1.33 -9.10 21.61
N PRO A 73 0.56 -10.14 21.97
CA PRO A 73 1.02 -11.52 21.86
C PRO A 73 1.32 -11.87 20.40
N VAL A 74 2.26 -12.79 20.17
CA VAL A 74 2.80 -13.18 18.85
C VAL A 74 3.56 -12.07 18.13
N ILE A 75 2.95 -10.90 17.90
CA ILE A 75 3.57 -9.76 17.19
C ILE A 75 4.77 -9.25 17.97
N GLY A 76 4.62 -9.04 19.27
CA GLY A 76 5.70 -8.55 20.12
C GLY A 76 6.87 -9.53 20.20
N GLU A 77 6.59 -10.83 20.22
CA GLU A 77 7.61 -11.87 20.22
C GLU A 77 8.36 -11.92 18.89
N LEU A 78 7.64 -12.01 17.76
CA LEU A 78 8.26 -12.01 16.42
C LEU A 78 9.08 -10.73 16.18
N ALA A 79 8.58 -9.58 16.62
CA ALA A 79 9.31 -8.31 16.51
C ALA A 79 10.58 -8.30 17.36
N ARG A 80 10.56 -8.84 18.60
CA ARG A 80 11.76 -8.98 19.43
C ARG A 80 12.77 -9.93 18.80
N LEU A 81 12.31 -11.07 18.26
CA LEU A 81 13.15 -12.04 17.55
C LEU A 81 13.77 -11.44 16.27
N ALA A 82 13.06 -10.52 15.61
CA ALA A 82 13.59 -9.77 14.46
C ALA A 82 14.67 -8.73 14.85
N GLY A 83 14.78 -8.38 16.14
CA GLY A 83 15.62 -7.30 16.62
C GLY A 83 14.99 -5.91 16.49
N CYS A 84 13.66 -5.80 16.41
CA CYS A 84 12.95 -4.53 16.31
C CYS A 84 13.13 -3.67 17.58
N ILE A 85 13.20 -2.35 17.37
CA ILE A 85 13.39 -1.35 18.43
C ILE A 85 12.03 -0.78 18.84
N SER A 86 11.72 -0.83 20.13
CA SER A 86 10.44 -0.36 20.68
C SER A 86 10.45 1.16 20.89
N VAL A 87 9.38 1.85 20.48
CA VAL A 87 9.24 3.30 20.65
C VAL A 87 7.92 3.66 21.30
N LYS A 88 8.01 4.44 22.37
CA LYS A 88 6.86 5.01 23.07
C LYS A 88 6.34 6.21 22.29
N ARG A 89 5.06 6.18 21.91
CA ARG A 89 4.40 7.29 21.21
C ARG A 89 3.59 8.11 22.21
N PRO A 90 3.68 9.46 22.22
CA PRO A 90 2.90 10.29 23.14
C PRO A 90 1.40 10.02 23.03
N GLU A 91 0.94 9.72 21.82
CA GLU A 91 -0.46 9.42 21.54
C GLU A 91 -0.99 8.14 22.20
N ASP A 92 -0.13 7.16 22.47
CA ASP A 92 -0.51 5.90 23.12
C ASP A 92 -0.59 6.03 24.64
N LEU A 93 0.06 7.04 25.23
CA LEU A 93 0.10 7.30 26.67
C LEU A 93 -0.92 8.36 27.11
N LYS A 94 -1.91 8.69 26.25
CA LYS A 94 -2.95 9.66 26.56
C LYS A 94 -3.86 9.15 27.68
N PHE A 95 -4.01 9.92 28.75
CA PHE A 95 -4.96 9.64 29.81
C PHE A 95 -5.92 10.82 30.03
N LYS A 96 -7.09 10.52 30.62
CA LYS A 96 -8.09 11.55 30.91
C LYS A 96 -7.63 12.33 32.15
N GLY A 97 -7.59 13.66 32.05
CA GLY A 97 -7.29 14.51 33.20
C GLY A 97 -8.44 14.49 34.21
N ILE A 98 -8.11 14.65 35.49
CA ILE A 98 -9.09 14.80 36.55
C ILE A 98 -9.56 16.25 36.58
N GLY A 99 -10.88 16.46 36.61
CA GLY A 99 -11.49 17.78 36.59
C GLY A 99 -11.80 18.30 35.18
N ARG A 100 -12.03 19.61 35.07
CA ARG A 100 -12.41 20.31 33.84
C ARG A 100 -11.59 21.58 33.72
N ILE A 101 -11.41 22.09 32.50
CA ILE A 101 -10.61 23.29 32.25
C ILE A 101 -11.39 24.34 31.49
N TYR A 102 -11.10 25.61 31.76
CA TYR A 102 -11.62 26.75 31.03
C TYR A 102 -10.52 27.81 30.86
N TRP A 103 -10.69 28.64 29.83
CA TRP A 103 -9.73 29.69 29.48
C TRP A 103 -10.45 30.85 28.79
N ASN A 104 -9.77 32.00 28.74
CA ASN A 104 -10.18 33.13 27.93
C ASN A 104 -9.46 33.12 26.58
N THR A 105 -10.13 33.60 25.55
CA THR A 105 -9.57 33.70 24.18
C THR A 105 -8.37 34.65 24.18
N GLY A 106 -7.23 34.17 23.68
CA GLY A 106 -5.97 34.93 23.65
C GLY A 106 -5.12 34.81 24.91
N ASP A 107 -5.64 34.19 25.98
CA ASP A 107 -4.87 33.97 27.20
C ASP A 107 -3.90 32.80 27.05
N THR A 108 -2.78 32.88 27.76
CA THR A 108 -1.81 31.78 27.93
C THR A 108 -2.07 30.96 29.18
N LYS A 109 -2.99 31.41 30.04
CA LYS A 109 -3.36 30.75 31.30
C LYS A 109 -4.60 29.88 31.13
N ILE A 110 -4.52 28.66 31.63
CA ILE A 110 -5.67 27.76 31.80
C ILE A 110 -6.03 27.69 33.28
N LYS A 111 -7.32 27.79 33.56
CA LYS A 111 -7.89 27.56 34.89
C LYS A 111 -8.63 26.22 34.92
N GLY A 112 -8.47 25.51 36.02
CA GLY A 112 -9.12 24.23 36.28
C GLY A 112 -10.33 24.37 37.21
N ILE A 113 -11.22 23.39 37.13
CA ILE A 113 -12.33 23.16 38.07
C ILE A 113 -12.16 21.73 38.57
N ASN A 114 -11.95 21.56 39.87
CA ASN A 114 -11.66 20.27 40.51
C ASN A 114 -10.46 19.53 39.90
N THR A 115 -9.41 20.27 39.50
CA THR A 115 -8.17 19.75 38.92
C THR A 115 -7.09 19.59 39.98
N ARG A 116 -6.12 18.70 39.72
CA ARG A 116 -4.92 18.51 40.56
C ARG A 116 -3.64 18.64 39.71
N PHE A 117 -3.42 19.82 39.12
CA PHE A 117 -2.36 19.97 38.11
C PHE A 117 -0.95 19.67 38.59
N LYS A 118 -0.61 19.91 39.86
CA LYS A 118 0.73 19.60 40.41
C LYS A 118 1.04 18.10 40.45
N LEU A 119 0.02 17.25 40.56
CA LEU A 119 0.17 15.79 40.61
C LEU A 119 0.02 15.17 39.21
N ASP A 120 -0.94 15.66 38.44
CA ASP A 120 -1.36 15.02 37.18
C ASP A 120 -0.54 15.46 35.96
N VAL A 121 0.12 16.63 36.01
CA VAL A 121 0.79 17.25 34.87
C VAL A 121 2.25 17.55 35.20
N GLN A 122 3.14 17.22 34.27
CA GLN A 122 4.55 17.59 34.34
C GLN A 122 4.90 18.70 33.34
N ILE A 123 5.99 19.42 33.59
CA ILE A 123 6.47 20.49 32.70
C ILE A 123 6.84 19.88 31.34
N GLY A 124 6.25 20.41 30.27
CA GLY A 124 6.43 19.94 28.90
C GLY A 124 5.38 18.94 28.42
N ASP A 125 4.47 18.49 29.28
CA ASP A 125 3.29 17.73 28.87
C ASP A 125 2.39 18.56 27.95
N LYS A 126 1.58 17.88 27.13
CA LYS A 126 0.60 18.54 26.27
C LYS A 126 -0.82 18.25 26.76
N LEU A 127 -1.63 19.28 26.86
CA LEU A 127 -3.06 19.18 27.14
C LEU A 127 -3.83 19.13 25.82
N MET A 128 -4.70 18.14 25.67
CA MET A 128 -5.54 17.97 24.51
C MET A 128 -7.00 18.25 24.89
N THR A 129 -7.57 19.30 24.28
CA THR A 129 -8.97 19.70 24.43
C THR A 129 -9.51 20.16 23.07
N GLN A 130 -10.78 19.89 22.77
CA GLN A 130 -11.44 20.27 21.50
C GLN A 130 -10.59 19.96 20.24
N ASN A 131 -9.94 18.79 20.21
CA ASN A 131 -9.03 18.35 19.14
C ASN A 131 -7.78 19.23 18.89
N LYS A 132 -7.44 20.17 19.77
CA LYS A 132 -6.16 20.89 19.74
C LYS A 132 -5.28 20.50 20.92
N MET A 133 -3.96 20.62 20.72
CA MET A 133 -2.94 20.26 21.69
C MET A 133 -2.15 21.51 22.11
N PHE A 134 -1.99 21.70 23.41
CA PHE A 134 -1.30 22.85 24.00
C PHE A 134 -0.17 22.37 24.90
N SER A 135 1.05 22.87 24.69
CA SER A 135 2.22 22.51 25.50
C SER A 135 2.27 23.33 26.80
N VAL A 136 2.44 22.65 27.93
CA VAL A 136 2.54 23.26 29.26
C VAL A 136 3.97 23.71 29.53
N THR A 137 4.15 24.97 29.90
CA THR A 137 5.47 25.56 30.22
C THR A 137 5.68 25.69 31.71
N LYS A 138 4.67 26.13 32.46
CA LYS A 138 4.77 26.36 33.90
C LYS A 138 3.47 25.98 34.59
N ILE A 139 3.58 25.39 35.77
CA ILE A 139 2.45 25.03 36.64
C ILE A 139 2.49 26.01 37.82
N GLU A 140 1.49 26.87 37.95
CA GLU A 140 1.43 27.88 39.02
C GLU A 140 0.78 27.30 40.28
N SER A 141 -0.32 26.56 40.13
CA SER A 141 -1.06 25.96 41.25
C SER A 141 -1.76 24.65 40.84
N GLU A 142 -2.54 24.05 41.75
CA GLU A 142 -3.38 22.89 41.40
C GLU A 142 -4.51 23.23 40.40
N ILE A 143 -4.77 24.53 40.24
CA ILE A 143 -5.90 25.10 39.51
C ILE A 143 -5.42 25.93 38.31
N GLU A 144 -4.16 26.38 38.27
CA GLU A 144 -3.66 27.27 37.23
C GLU A 144 -2.35 26.76 36.59
N LEU A 145 -2.31 26.79 35.26
CA LEU A 145 -1.14 26.45 34.46
C LEU A 145 -0.97 27.41 33.28
N ILE A 146 0.27 27.59 32.84
CA ILE A 146 0.67 28.44 31.72
C ILE A 146 1.08 27.57 30.54
N LEU A 147 0.63 27.98 29.36
CA LEU A 147 0.95 27.36 28.08
C LEU A 147 2.04 28.11 27.32
N GLN A 148 2.64 27.42 26.36
CA GLN A 148 3.65 27.99 25.47
C GLN A 148 3.08 29.02 24.47
N ASN A 149 1.88 28.76 23.93
CA ASN A 149 1.24 29.59 22.92
C ASN A 149 -0.16 30.00 23.40
N PRO A 150 -0.65 31.22 23.05
CA PRO A 150 -1.97 31.68 23.43
C PRO A 150 -3.08 30.84 22.78
N ILE A 151 -4.21 30.66 23.50
CA ILE A 151 -5.33 29.87 23.00
C ILE A 151 -6.25 30.75 22.14
N ASN A 152 -6.15 30.62 20.82
CA ASN A 152 -7.03 31.32 19.86
C ASN A 152 -8.37 30.59 19.60
N ILE A 153 -8.92 29.88 20.60
CA ILE A 153 -10.19 29.17 20.51
C ILE A 153 -11.10 29.64 21.63
N ASN A 154 -12.38 29.84 21.33
CA ASN A 154 -13.36 30.11 22.38
C ASN A 154 -13.66 28.83 23.18
N CYS A 155 -13.66 28.93 24.50
CA CYS A 155 -14.05 27.83 25.37
C CYS A 155 -15.55 27.55 25.17
N GLU A 156 -15.93 26.29 24.88
CA GLU A 156 -17.33 25.90 24.62
C GLU A 156 -18.22 26.14 25.83
N ASP A 157 -17.70 25.84 27.03
CA ASP A 157 -18.39 26.06 28.29
C ASP A 157 -17.43 26.68 29.30
N LYS A 158 -17.58 27.99 29.55
CA LYS A 158 -16.79 28.73 30.54
C LYS A 158 -17.27 28.51 31.98
N VAL A 159 -18.50 28.00 32.17
CA VAL A 159 -19.14 27.87 33.48
C VAL A 159 -18.85 26.49 34.07
N ASN A 160 -19.04 25.42 33.30
CA ASN A 160 -18.77 24.05 33.77
C ASN A 160 -17.41 23.51 33.30
N GLY A 161 -16.74 24.20 32.38
CA GLY A 161 -15.45 23.77 31.83
C GLY A 161 -15.54 22.58 30.87
N VAL A 162 -14.46 22.39 30.11
CA VAL A 162 -14.35 21.38 29.07
C VAL A 162 -13.48 20.20 29.57
N PRO A 163 -13.83 18.94 29.26
CA PRO A 163 -12.98 17.81 29.59
C PRO A 163 -11.67 17.85 28.79
N PHE A 164 -10.57 17.45 29.41
CA PHE A 164 -9.25 17.44 28.77
C PHE A 164 -8.55 16.10 28.94
N LYS A 165 -7.58 15.85 28.06
CA LYS A 165 -6.68 14.70 28.12
C LYS A 165 -5.25 15.19 28.26
N ILE A 166 -4.43 14.47 29.02
CA ILE A 166 -3.01 14.78 29.22
C ILE A 166 -2.20 13.84 28.33
N VAL A 167 -1.22 14.41 27.63
CA VAL A 167 -0.28 13.70 26.75
C VAL A 167 1.12 13.91 27.31
N PRO A 168 1.72 12.89 27.92
CA PRO A 168 3.00 13.06 28.62
C PRO A 168 4.16 13.32 27.64
N LYS A 169 5.13 14.12 28.07
CA LYS A 169 6.40 14.28 27.36
C LYS A 169 7.25 13.01 27.52
N ILE A 170 7.63 12.42 26.38
CA ILE A 170 8.42 11.18 26.37
C ILE A 170 9.88 11.52 26.12
N ASN A 171 10.77 10.97 26.94
CA ASN A 171 12.21 10.95 26.67
C ASN A 171 12.51 9.85 25.63
N GLN A 172 13.05 10.23 24.48
CA GLN A 172 13.39 9.33 23.37
C GLN A 172 14.89 9.00 23.28
N THR A 173 15.73 9.49 24.21
CA THR A 173 17.19 9.30 24.18
C THR A 173 17.59 7.83 24.14
N GLU A 174 16.91 6.97 24.91
CA GLU A 174 17.20 5.53 24.93
C GLU A 174 17.01 4.88 23.54
N VAL A 175 15.92 5.25 22.84
CA VAL A 175 15.64 4.78 21.48
C VAL A 175 16.73 5.23 20.52
N TYR A 176 17.13 6.50 20.59
CA TYR A 176 18.16 7.05 19.72
C TYR A 176 19.50 6.34 19.94
N ASN A 177 19.89 6.09 21.19
CA ASN A 177 21.11 5.35 21.50
C ASN A 177 21.09 3.91 20.94
N LEU A 178 19.96 3.21 21.04
CA LEU A 178 19.80 1.86 20.47
C LEU A 178 19.91 1.84 18.95
N VAL A 179 19.35 2.87 18.29
CA VAL A 179 19.43 3.05 16.85
C VAL A 179 20.87 3.35 16.43
N THR A 180 21.54 4.29 17.09
CA THR A 180 22.93 4.62 16.83
C THR A 180 23.85 3.41 17.00
N HIS A 181 23.69 2.65 18.09
CA HIS A 181 24.46 1.42 18.32
C HIS A 181 24.24 0.38 17.21
N SER A 182 22.99 0.21 16.75
CA SER A 182 22.68 -0.70 15.64
C SER A 182 23.33 -0.22 14.32
N LEU A 183 23.28 1.08 14.04
CA LEU A 183 23.91 1.66 12.86
C LEU A 183 25.43 1.52 12.88
N LYS A 184 26.08 1.69 14.04
CA LYS A 184 27.53 1.45 14.22
C LYS A 184 27.93 0.01 13.91
N ASN A 185 27.08 -0.95 14.27
CA ASN A 185 27.30 -2.37 13.95
C ASN A 185 27.01 -2.72 12.48
N GLY A 186 26.56 -1.75 11.67
CA GLY A 186 26.15 -1.99 10.28
C GLY A 186 24.80 -2.71 10.16
N ASP A 187 23.97 -2.69 11.19
CA ASP A 187 22.62 -3.26 11.12
C ASP A 187 21.67 -2.25 10.45
N PRO A 188 20.95 -2.64 9.37
CA PRO A 188 19.97 -1.75 8.75
C PRO A 188 18.76 -1.49 9.64
N ILE A 189 18.34 -0.24 9.69
CA ILE A 189 17.13 0.21 10.39
C ILE A 189 15.99 0.40 9.40
N GLY A 190 14.80 -0.06 9.76
CA GLY A 190 13.56 0.19 9.00
C GLY A 190 12.64 1.14 9.74
N ILE A 191 12.20 2.22 9.09
CA ILE A 191 11.25 3.17 9.66
C ILE A 191 10.20 3.61 8.66
N PHE A 192 8.98 3.81 9.17
CA PHE A 192 7.88 4.44 8.44
C PHE A 192 7.63 5.84 9.00
N PRO A 193 8.24 6.91 8.43
CA PRO A 193 8.32 8.23 9.05
C PRO A 193 6.96 8.97 9.15
N GLU A 194 5.91 8.51 8.49
CA GLU A 194 4.53 9.00 8.68
C GLU A 194 4.00 8.76 10.11
N GLY A 195 4.51 7.72 10.78
CA GLY A 195 4.17 7.37 12.15
C GLY A 195 2.80 6.69 12.34
N GLY A 196 2.11 6.32 11.26
CA GLY A 196 0.85 5.55 11.28
C GLY A 196 0.49 5.08 9.88
N SER A 197 -0.31 4.01 9.78
CA SER A 197 -0.74 3.46 8.49
C SER A 197 -2.00 4.15 7.96
N HIS A 198 -2.10 4.29 6.63
CA HIS A 198 -3.26 4.90 5.99
C HIS A 198 -3.53 4.40 4.56
N ASP A 199 -4.76 4.59 4.10
CA ASP A 199 -5.20 4.21 2.74
C ASP A 199 -5.07 5.36 1.71
N ARG A 200 -4.49 6.52 2.08
CA ARG A 200 -4.39 7.69 1.19
C ARG A 200 -3.44 7.44 0.02
N THR A 201 -3.71 8.13 -1.10
CA THR A 201 -2.90 8.11 -2.32
C THR A 201 -1.68 9.03 -2.29
N ASN A 202 -1.43 9.73 -1.19
CA ASN A 202 -0.32 10.66 -1.03
C ASN A 202 0.31 10.48 0.36
N LEU A 203 1.57 10.87 0.47
CA LEU A 203 2.34 10.81 1.71
C LEU A 203 1.76 11.76 2.76
N LEU A 204 1.68 11.31 4.01
CA LEU A 204 1.43 12.21 5.14
C LEU A 204 2.69 13.00 5.50
N PRO A 205 2.55 14.15 6.19
CA PRO A 205 3.69 14.88 6.72
C PRO A 205 4.60 13.97 7.56
N LEU A 206 5.88 13.94 7.21
CA LEU A 206 6.86 13.09 7.87
C LEU A 206 7.16 13.59 9.28
N LYS A 207 7.35 12.68 10.23
CA LYS A 207 7.82 12.99 11.58
C LYS A 207 9.35 13.16 11.56
N PRO A 208 9.90 14.11 12.33
CA PRO A 208 11.33 14.44 12.30
C PRO A 208 12.25 13.35 12.87
N GLY A 209 11.69 12.30 13.49
CA GLY A 209 12.46 11.28 14.20
C GLY A 209 13.54 10.62 13.34
N VAL A 210 13.29 10.38 12.05
CA VAL A 210 14.29 9.81 11.14
C VAL A 210 15.51 10.71 10.98
N ALA A 211 15.30 12.01 10.75
CA ALA A 211 16.38 12.98 10.62
C ALA A 211 17.17 13.13 11.92
N ILE A 212 16.49 13.14 13.07
CA ILE A 212 17.13 13.18 14.38
C ILE A 212 18.00 11.95 14.61
N MET A 213 17.50 10.75 14.32
CA MET A 213 18.26 9.51 14.45
C MET A 213 19.50 9.48 13.57
N THR A 214 19.40 9.93 12.32
CA THR A 214 20.57 10.08 11.43
C THR A 214 21.60 11.03 12.01
N LEU A 215 21.19 12.23 12.44
CA LEU A 215 22.10 13.24 12.96
C LEU A 215 22.75 12.81 14.29
N CYS A 216 22.00 12.16 15.17
CA CYS A 216 22.55 11.55 16.39
C CYS A 216 23.60 10.48 16.09
N ALA A 217 23.40 9.70 15.03
CA ALA A 217 24.35 8.65 14.66
C ALA A 217 25.66 9.23 14.08
N LEU A 218 25.57 10.29 13.26
CA LEU A 218 26.72 11.04 12.76
C LEU A 218 27.50 11.74 13.90
N ALA A 219 26.77 12.35 14.85
CA ALA A 219 27.39 12.98 16.02
C ALA A 219 28.15 12.00 16.92
N ASP A 220 27.76 10.71 16.91
CA ASP A 220 28.39 9.65 17.69
C ASP A 220 29.59 8.99 16.97
N GLY A 221 30.01 9.54 15.82
CA GLY A 221 31.24 9.15 15.11
C GLY A 221 31.07 8.21 13.93
N ILE A 222 29.87 8.06 13.37
CA ILE A 222 29.66 7.38 12.08
C ILE A 222 29.98 8.36 10.95
N GLU A 223 30.80 7.96 9.97
CA GLU A 223 31.22 8.83 8.86
C GLU A 223 30.06 9.19 7.91
N ASP A 224 29.28 8.18 7.51
CA ASP A 224 28.15 8.33 6.62
C ASP A 224 26.97 7.43 6.99
N VAL A 225 25.76 7.93 6.76
CA VAL A 225 24.53 7.15 6.90
C VAL A 225 23.76 7.21 5.60
N SER A 226 23.54 6.04 5.00
CA SER A 226 22.77 5.91 3.76
C SER A 226 21.28 5.80 4.06
N ILE A 227 20.49 6.79 3.67
CA ILE A 227 19.03 6.77 3.81
C ILE A 227 18.42 6.33 2.48
N ILE A 228 17.66 5.24 2.48
CA ILE A 228 17.11 4.64 1.26
C ILE A 228 15.59 4.74 1.29
N PRO A 229 15.01 5.59 0.43
CA PRO A 229 13.56 5.64 0.27
C PRO A 229 13.06 4.37 -0.41
N VAL A 230 12.01 3.78 0.16
CA VAL A 230 11.36 2.58 -0.36
C VAL A 230 9.87 2.84 -0.55
N GLY A 231 9.41 2.76 -1.79
CA GLY A 231 8.00 2.86 -2.12
C GLY A 231 7.31 1.51 -2.14
N LEU A 232 6.29 1.34 -1.31
CA LEU A 232 5.42 0.17 -1.30
C LEU A 232 4.11 0.50 -2.02
N SER A 233 3.88 -0.15 -3.15
CA SER A 233 2.64 -0.04 -3.90
C SER A 233 1.92 -1.39 -3.95
N TYR A 234 0.64 -1.37 -3.58
CA TYR A 234 -0.20 -2.55 -3.52
C TYR A 234 -1.33 -2.43 -4.52
N SER A 235 -1.38 -3.36 -5.46
CA SER A 235 -2.53 -3.52 -6.35
C SER A 235 -3.53 -4.49 -5.71
N LYS A 236 -4.83 -4.15 -5.78
CA LYS A 236 -5.94 -4.97 -5.25
C LYS A 236 -5.75 -5.35 -3.77
N LEU A 237 -5.50 -4.35 -2.92
CA LEU A 237 -5.30 -4.43 -1.46
C LEU A 237 -6.23 -5.38 -0.67
N TYR A 238 -7.42 -5.65 -1.19
CA TYR A 238 -8.48 -6.41 -0.50
C TYR A 238 -8.66 -7.85 -0.97
N GLN A 239 -8.00 -8.24 -2.07
CA GLN A 239 -8.14 -9.56 -2.68
C GLN A 239 -6.94 -10.44 -2.32
N LEU A 240 -7.19 -11.74 -2.10
CA LEU A 240 -6.11 -12.72 -2.00
C LEU A 240 -5.38 -12.80 -3.35
N GLN A 241 -4.06 -12.96 -3.30
CA GLN A 241 -3.15 -12.86 -4.44
C GLN A 241 -3.14 -11.49 -5.13
N GLY A 242 -3.06 -10.42 -4.35
CA GLY A 242 -2.70 -9.10 -4.90
C GLY A 242 -1.30 -9.10 -5.51
N CYS A 243 -0.89 -7.98 -6.11
CA CYS A 243 0.51 -7.76 -6.45
C CYS A 243 1.06 -6.62 -5.61
N VAL A 244 2.25 -6.84 -5.04
CA VAL A 244 3.04 -5.83 -4.36
C VAL A 244 4.25 -5.47 -5.20
N THR A 245 4.51 -4.17 -5.33
CA THR A 245 5.70 -3.64 -5.97
C THR A 245 6.48 -2.83 -4.96
N ILE A 246 7.76 -3.15 -4.83
CA ILE A 246 8.72 -2.51 -3.94
C ILE A 246 9.67 -1.71 -4.82
N PHE A 247 9.62 -0.39 -4.72
CA PHE A 247 10.53 0.49 -5.44
C PHE A 247 11.65 0.94 -4.51
N VAL A 248 12.89 0.59 -4.84
CA VAL A 248 14.07 1.02 -4.08
C VAL A 248 14.66 2.27 -4.75
N GLY A 249 14.52 3.41 -4.09
CA GLY A 249 15.05 4.67 -4.59
C GLY A 249 16.56 4.80 -4.41
N ASN A 250 17.10 5.91 -4.94
CA ASN A 250 18.51 6.23 -4.81
C ASN A 250 18.85 6.58 -3.35
N ALA A 251 20.04 6.19 -2.91
CA ALA A 251 20.51 6.48 -1.56
C ALA A 251 20.73 8.00 -1.37
N ILE A 252 20.17 8.53 -0.28
CA ILE A 252 20.45 9.87 0.22
C ILE A 252 21.56 9.73 1.25
N ILE A 253 22.78 10.12 0.88
CA ILE A 253 23.96 10.01 1.74
C ILE A 253 23.96 11.21 2.69
N ALA A 254 23.89 10.96 3.99
CA ALA A 254 24.10 11.96 5.01
C ALA A 254 25.55 11.86 5.53
N SER A 255 26.38 12.86 5.24
CA SER A 255 27.78 12.96 5.66
C SER A 255 27.94 13.82 6.93
N GLN A 256 29.14 13.76 7.52
CA GLN A 256 29.51 14.54 8.70
C GLN A 256 29.34 16.07 8.55
N ASP A 257 29.35 16.60 7.32
CA ASP A 257 29.12 18.02 7.05
C ASP A 257 27.77 18.49 7.59
N LEU A 258 26.74 17.65 7.49
CA LEU A 258 25.41 17.93 8.03
C LEU A 258 25.41 18.00 9.57
N CYS A 259 26.35 17.32 10.23
CA CYS A 259 26.49 17.38 11.69
C CYS A 259 27.07 18.73 12.13
N ASN A 260 27.99 19.32 11.37
CA ASN A 260 28.52 20.65 11.65
C ASN A 260 27.41 21.72 11.52
N ASP A 261 26.59 21.61 10.47
CA ASP A 261 25.41 22.47 10.27
C ASP A 261 24.36 22.31 11.37
N TYR A 262 24.21 21.09 11.91
CA TYR A 262 23.30 20.82 13.01
C TYR A 262 23.69 21.60 14.28
N ASN A 263 24.96 21.55 14.68
CA ASN A 263 25.46 22.26 15.86
C ASN A 263 25.21 23.78 15.80
N ASN A 264 25.17 24.35 14.60
CA ASN A 264 24.87 25.77 14.37
C ASN A 264 23.35 26.05 14.34
N ASN A 265 22.55 25.25 13.61
CA ASN A 265 21.11 25.46 13.46
C ASN A 265 20.28 24.16 13.41
N ASN A 266 20.02 23.58 14.59
CA ASN A 266 19.31 22.31 14.77
C ASN A 266 18.01 22.16 13.94
N ARG A 267 17.12 23.16 13.95
CA ARG A 267 15.78 23.03 13.34
C ARG A 267 15.81 23.11 11.82
N GLU A 268 16.66 23.97 11.29
CA GLU A 268 16.77 24.17 9.84
C GLU A 268 17.38 22.93 9.18
N THR A 269 18.46 22.39 9.76
CA THR A 269 19.13 21.17 9.25
C THR A 269 18.21 19.96 9.27
N ILE A 270 17.43 19.76 10.36
CA ILE A 270 16.41 18.71 10.42
C ILE A 270 15.37 18.89 9.30
N SER A 271 14.89 20.13 9.10
CA SER A 271 13.85 20.41 8.10
C SER A 271 14.37 20.18 6.67
N LYS A 272 15.62 20.58 6.37
CA LYS A 272 16.29 20.35 5.09
C LYS A 272 16.46 18.85 4.80
N LEU A 273 16.95 18.08 5.78
CA LEU A 273 17.12 16.64 5.63
C LEU A 273 15.77 15.93 5.46
N LEU A 274 14.76 16.33 6.25
CA LEU A 274 13.42 15.76 6.15
C LEU A 274 12.76 16.05 4.79
N ALA A 275 12.97 17.25 4.22
CA ALA A 275 12.50 17.60 2.89
C ALA A 275 13.16 16.75 1.80
N LYS A 276 14.47 16.51 1.88
CA LYS A 276 15.18 15.58 0.97
C LYS A 276 14.64 14.15 1.08
N ILE A 277 14.38 13.67 2.30
CA ILE A 277 13.78 12.36 2.53
C ILE A 277 12.36 12.28 1.94
N GLU A 278 11.55 13.32 2.15
CA GLU A 278 10.19 13.39 1.59
C GLU A 278 10.21 13.37 0.06
N GLU A 279 11.09 14.14 -0.57
CA GLU A 279 11.28 14.12 -2.03
C GLU A 279 11.69 12.74 -2.53
N GLY A 280 12.67 12.10 -1.86
CA GLY A 280 13.10 10.74 -2.16
C GLY A 280 11.97 9.72 -2.05
N MET A 281 11.17 9.78 -0.98
CA MET A 281 10.00 8.91 -0.82
C MET A 281 8.93 9.14 -1.88
N ARG A 282 8.61 10.41 -2.18
CA ARG A 282 7.66 10.77 -3.24
C ARG A 282 8.08 10.23 -4.61
N SER A 283 9.39 10.26 -4.91
CA SER A 283 9.94 9.70 -6.15
C SER A 283 9.83 8.17 -6.24
N CYS A 284 9.59 7.48 -5.13
CA CYS A 284 9.44 6.02 -5.11
C CYS A 284 7.97 5.59 -5.10
N MET A 285 7.02 6.52 -4.99
CA MET A 285 5.61 6.24 -4.79
C MET A 285 4.75 6.67 -5.97
N LEU A 286 3.72 5.88 -6.26
CA LEU A 286 2.63 6.31 -7.13
C LEU A 286 1.70 7.22 -6.34
N THR A 287 1.93 8.53 -6.45
CA THR A 287 1.12 9.53 -5.75
C THR A 287 -0.02 10.04 -6.64
N SER A 288 -1.17 10.31 -6.07
CA SER A 288 -2.26 10.97 -6.80
C SER A 288 -3.11 11.82 -5.88
N LYS A 289 -3.83 12.80 -6.44
CA LYS A 289 -4.73 13.68 -5.67
C LYS A 289 -5.82 12.86 -4.96
N ASN A 290 -6.51 12.00 -5.71
CA ASN A 290 -7.61 11.17 -5.25
C ASN A 290 -7.53 9.76 -5.87
N HIS A 291 -8.23 8.79 -5.28
CA HIS A 291 -8.33 7.43 -5.82
C HIS A 291 -8.87 7.37 -7.26
N GLU A 292 -9.78 8.27 -7.63
CA GLU A 292 -10.31 8.36 -9.00
C GLU A 292 -9.22 8.73 -10.01
N THR A 293 -8.35 9.68 -9.65
CA THR A 293 -7.21 10.09 -10.47
C THR A 293 -6.21 8.94 -10.60
N SER A 294 -5.98 8.18 -9.52
CA SER A 294 -5.16 6.96 -9.55
C SER A 294 -5.67 5.95 -10.57
N ARG A 295 -6.98 5.68 -10.60
CA ARG A 295 -7.59 4.78 -11.58
C ARG A 295 -7.46 5.32 -13.01
N CYS A 296 -7.63 6.63 -13.20
CA CYS A 296 -7.43 7.25 -14.51
C CYS A 296 -5.99 7.11 -15.00
N ILE A 297 -5.00 7.26 -14.11
CA ILE A 297 -3.57 7.05 -14.41
C ILE A 297 -3.32 5.59 -14.82
N GLU A 298 -3.83 4.62 -14.06
CA GLU A 298 -3.71 3.19 -14.37
C GLU A 298 -4.31 2.84 -15.74
N LEU A 299 -5.52 3.33 -16.03
CA LEU A 299 -6.18 3.16 -17.33
C LEU A 299 -5.40 3.85 -18.45
N CYS A 300 -4.89 5.06 -18.24
CA CYS A 300 -4.06 5.75 -19.22
C CYS A 300 -2.82 4.92 -19.60
N VAL A 301 -2.12 4.36 -18.62
CA VAL A 301 -0.95 3.52 -18.89
C VAL A 301 -1.35 2.28 -19.67
N SER A 302 -2.42 1.59 -19.26
CA SER A 302 -2.94 0.42 -19.98
C SER A 302 -3.29 0.74 -21.45
N LEU A 303 -3.95 1.87 -21.68
CA LEU A 303 -4.34 2.33 -23.03
C LEU A 303 -3.13 2.80 -23.85
N TYR A 304 -2.14 3.42 -23.21
CA TYR A 304 -0.91 3.85 -23.86
C TYR A 304 -0.11 2.65 -24.37
N THR A 305 0.00 1.59 -23.56
CA THR A 305 0.76 0.39 -23.91
C THR A 305 0.16 -0.36 -25.12
N PRO A 306 0.98 -0.84 -26.07
CA PRO A 306 0.50 -1.64 -27.21
C PRO A 306 -0.11 -2.97 -26.77
N GLU A 307 -1.28 -3.34 -27.32
CA GLU A 307 -2.12 -4.47 -26.86
C GLU A 307 -1.43 -5.85 -26.86
N ARG A 308 -0.42 -6.06 -27.71
CA ARG A 308 0.26 -7.37 -27.88
C ARG A 308 1.67 -7.40 -27.31
N MET A 309 2.11 -6.32 -26.68
CA MET A 309 3.47 -6.22 -26.15
C MET A 309 3.51 -6.69 -24.70
N THR A 310 4.28 -7.74 -24.43
CA THR A 310 4.59 -8.14 -23.06
C THR A 310 5.66 -7.21 -22.49
N ILE A 311 5.26 -6.35 -21.54
CA ILE A 311 6.16 -5.39 -20.90
C ILE A 311 6.47 -5.87 -19.49
N SER A 312 7.75 -5.81 -19.09
CA SER A 312 8.16 -6.11 -17.71
C SER A 312 7.47 -5.17 -16.73
N LYS A 313 7.04 -5.67 -15.56
CA LYS A 313 6.32 -4.88 -14.56
C LYS A 313 7.10 -3.65 -14.07
N ASN A 314 8.43 -3.74 -14.00
CA ASN A 314 9.31 -2.60 -13.66
C ASN A 314 9.13 -1.43 -14.64
N LYS A 315 9.09 -1.71 -15.95
CA LYS A 315 8.83 -0.69 -16.98
C LYS A 315 7.42 -0.11 -16.86
N ILE A 316 6.41 -0.93 -16.59
CA ILE A 316 5.03 -0.46 -16.38
C ILE A 316 4.96 0.50 -15.18
N TYR A 317 5.61 0.15 -14.08
CA TYR A 317 5.67 0.99 -12.90
C TYR A 317 6.37 2.33 -13.17
N ASN A 318 7.49 2.33 -13.88
CA ASN A 318 8.17 3.56 -14.29
C ASN A 318 7.25 4.45 -15.15
N ILE A 319 6.46 3.85 -16.04
CA ILE A 319 5.48 4.60 -16.84
C ILE A 319 4.36 5.16 -15.95
N LEU A 320 3.85 4.38 -14.99
CA LEU A 320 2.86 4.86 -14.01
C LEU A 320 3.37 6.07 -13.23
N GLN A 321 4.65 6.07 -12.86
CA GLN A 321 5.28 7.19 -12.18
C GLN A 321 5.33 8.44 -13.07
N LEU A 322 5.76 8.30 -14.33
CA LEU A 322 5.76 9.40 -15.30
C LEU A 322 4.35 9.98 -15.51
N PHE A 323 3.35 9.11 -15.67
CA PHE A 323 1.96 9.58 -15.81
C PHE A 323 1.47 10.26 -14.52
N SER A 324 1.83 9.74 -13.35
CA SER A 324 1.54 10.40 -12.06
C SER A 324 2.10 11.83 -12.02
N GLU A 325 3.36 12.03 -12.39
CA GLU A 325 3.99 13.35 -12.47
C GLU A 325 3.25 14.29 -13.44
N MET A 326 2.88 13.79 -14.63
CA MET A 326 2.11 14.54 -15.61
C MET A 326 0.75 14.98 -15.06
N PHE A 327 0.03 14.08 -14.36
CA PHE A 327 -1.27 14.38 -13.75
C PHE A 327 -1.16 15.33 -12.55
N TRP A 328 -0.04 15.33 -11.82
CA TRP A 328 0.21 16.33 -10.78
C TRP A 328 0.40 17.72 -11.38
N LYS A 329 1.23 17.85 -12.42
CA LYS A 329 1.55 19.14 -13.05
C LYS A 329 0.39 19.73 -13.84
N PHE A 330 -0.33 18.90 -14.59
CA PHE A 330 -1.39 19.33 -15.52
C PHE A 330 -2.80 18.89 -15.12
N GLY A 331 -3.00 18.41 -13.90
CA GLY A 331 -4.28 17.83 -13.47
C GLY A 331 -5.49 18.77 -13.56
N ASN A 332 -5.27 20.10 -13.54
CA ASN A 332 -6.33 21.12 -13.68
C ASN A 332 -6.44 21.64 -15.12
N SER A 333 -5.72 21.05 -16.07
CA SER A 333 -5.85 21.42 -17.47
C SER A 333 -7.15 20.83 -18.02
N LYS A 334 -7.86 21.62 -18.84
CA LYS A 334 -9.09 21.19 -19.52
C LYS A 334 -8.91 19.89 -20.33
N GLU A 335 -7.69 19.65 -20.80
CA GLU A 335 -7.30 18.45 -21.56
C GLU A 335 -7.30 17.20 -20.70
N ILE A 336 -6.67 17.25 -19.51
CA ILE A 336 -6.66 16.12 -18.57
C ILE A 336 -8.05 15.92 -17.95
N GLU A 337 -8.77 16.99 -17.62
CA GLU A 337 -10.13 16.88 -17.08
C GLU A 337 -11.08 16.18 -18.08
N ASN A 338 -11.03 16.58 -19.35
CA ASN A 338 -11.84 15.93 -20.40
C ASN A 338 -11.40 14.47 -20.63
N LEU A 339 -10.09 14.18 -20.57
CA LEU A 339 -9.60 12.81 -20.66
C LEU A 339 -10.10 11.95 -19.49
N CYS A 340 -10.04 12.46 -18.26
CA CYS A 340 -10.56 11.79 -17.07
C CYS A 340 -12.05 11.49 -17.20
N TYR A 341 -12.84 12.45 -17.68
CA TYR A 341 -14.28 12.26 -17.88
C TYR A 341 -14.58 11.10 -18.85
N GLU A 342 -13.92 11.07 -20.01
CA GLU A 342 -14.12 9.99 -20.98
C GLU A 342 -13.60 8.63 -20.47
N LEU A 343 -12.50 8.61 -19.74
CA LEU A 343 -11.99 7.40 -19.08
C LEU A 343 -12.97 6.86 -18.04
N GLN A 344 -13.62 7.73 -17.27
CA GLN A 344 -14.65 7.33 -16.32
C GLN A 344 -15.89 6.77 -17.02
N CYS A 345 -16.31 7.36 -18.15
CA CYS A 345 -17.38 6.81 -18.98
C CYS A 345 -17.01 5.41 -19.51
N TYR A 346 -15.78 5.24 -19.97
CA TYR A 346 -15.26 3.95 -20.41
C TYR A 346 -15.19 2.91 -19.28
N GLU A 347 -14.77 3.31 -18.08
CA GLU A 347 -14.76 2.44 -16.91
C GLU A 347 -16.18 1.94 -16.58
N LYS A 348 -17.20 2.80 -16.68
CA LYS A 348 -18.61 2.41 -16.51
C LYS A 348 -19.06 1.41 -17.57
N LEU A 349 -18.62 1.57 -18.83
CA LEU A 349 -18.91 0.62 -19.92
C LEU A 349 -18.26 -0.75 -19.66
N LEU A 350 -17.02 -0.77 -19.18
CA LEU A 350 -16.32 -2.00 -18.76
C LEU A 350 -17.07 -2.71 -17.63
N GLN A 351 -17.49 -1.96 -16.61
CA GLN A 351 -18.24 -2.47 -15.47
C GLN A 351 -19.61 -3.04 -15.89
N ALA A 352 -20.35 -2.35 -16.76
CA ALA A 352 -21.63 -2.80 -17.29
C ALA A 352 -21.50 -4.14 -18.05
N ASN A 353 -20.41 -4.29 -18.82
CA ASN A 353 -20.14 -5.52 -19.56
C ASN A 353 -19.48 -6.63 -18.73
N LYS A 354 -19.04 -6.33 -17.49
CA LYS A 354 -18.24 -7.21 -16.62
C LYS A 354 -16.96 -7.69 -17.30
N ILE A 355 -16.28 -6.79 -18.02
CA ILE A 355 -15.01 -7.03 -18.73
C ILE A 355 -13.96 -6.09 -18.14
N LYS A 356 -12.72 -6.55 -18.00
CA LYS A 356 -11.60 -5.67 -17.63
C LYS A 356 -10.89 -5.13 -18.88
N ASP A 357 -10.19 -4.00 -18.75
CA ASP A 357 -9.49 -3.38 -19.90
C ASP A 357 -8.46 -4.35 -20.54
N ASP A 358 -7.72 -5.10 -19.71
CA ASP A 358 -6.74 -6.11 -20.13
C ASP A 358 -7.37 -7.32 -20.85
N GLU A 359 -8.70 -7.42 -20.85
CA GLU A 359 -9.46 -8.51 -21.46
C GLU A 359 -10.18 -8.08 -22.76
N VAL A 360 -10.22 -6.79 -23.08
CA VAL A 360 -10.96 -6.26 -24.24
C VAL A 360 -10.40 -6.78 -25.56
N TRP A 361 -9.11 -7.07 -25.64
CA TRP A 361 -8.47 -7.63 -26.84
C TRP A 361 -9.05 -9.00 -27.22
N MET A 362 -9.59 -9.78 -26.28
CA MET A 362 -10.20 -11.07 -26.58
C MET A 362 -11.45 -10.94 -27.45
N LEU A 363 -12.16 -9.81 -27.38
CA LEU A 363 -13.31 -9.54 -28.23
C LEU A 363 -12.94 -9.38 -29.72
N LYS A 364 -11.67 -9.10 -30.01
CA LYS A 364 -11.13 -8.96 -31.37
C LYS A 364 -10.69 -10.28 -32.00
N GLN A 365 -10.76 -11.40 -31.28
CA GLN A 365 -10.31 -12.69 -31.81
C GLN A 365 -11.24 -13.20 -32.92
N SER A 366 -10.67 -13.96 -33.86
CA SER A 366 -11.47 -14.74 -34.81
C SER A 366 -12.23 -15.84 -34.06
N THR A 367 -13.32 -16.33 -34.66
CA THR A 367 -14.10 -17.44 -34.09
C THR A 367 -13.23 -18.68 -33.85
N SER A 368 -12.32 -19.00 -34.77
CA SER A 368 -11.38 -20.14 -34.64
C SER A 368 -10.34 -19.97 -33.52
N ALA A 369 -9.79 -18.77 -33.35
CA ALA A 369 -8.86 -18.51 -32.25
C ALA A 369 -9.60 -18.53 -30.90
N ALA A 370 -10.82 -17.98 -30.87
CA ALA A 370 -11.66 -17.97 -29.69
C ALA A 370 -12.09 -19.37 -29.26
N THR A 371 -12.42 -20.28 -30.19
CA THR A 371 -12.74 -21.68 -29.85
C THR A 371 -11.55 -22.42 -29.27
N LEU A 372 -10.34 -22.27 -29.85
CA LEU A 372 -9.13 -22.89 -29.32
C LEU A 372 -8.81 -22.38 -27.91
N LYS A 373 -8.88 -21.06 -27.70
CA LYS A 373 -8.67 -20.44 -26.38
C LYS A 373 -9.74 -20.86 -25.38
N PHE A 374 -10.98 -21.06 -25.81
CA PHE A 374 -12.06 -21.53 -24.96
C PHE A 374 -11.81 -22.96 -24.46
N ILE A 375 -11.33 -23.85 -25.34
CA ILE A 375 -10.94 -25.22 -24.97
C ILE A 375 -9.76 -25.20 -23.98
N GLU A 376 -8.73 -24.39 -24.23
CA GLU A 376 -7.60 -24.20 -23.32
C GLU A 376 -8.05 -23.74 -21.92
N HIS A 377 -9.01 -22.81 -21.86
CA HIS A 377 -9.58 -22.34 -20.60
C HIS A 377 -10.47 -23.38 -19.92
N ILE A 378 -11.17 -24.25 -20.66
CA ILE A 378 -11.89 -25.39 -20.07
C ILE A 378 -10.90 -26.34 -19.40
N CYS A 379 -9.83 -26.74 -20.08
CA CYS A 379 -8.81 -27.61 -19.52
C CYS A 379 -8.18 -26.97 -18.26
N SER A 380 -7.86 -25.68 -18.34
CA SER A 380 -7.32 -24.92 -17.21
C SER A 380 -8.31 -24.81 -16.05
N LEU A 381 -9.60 -24.64 -16.34
CA LEU A 381 -10.66 -24.56 -15.34
C LEU A 381 -10.84 -25.90 -14.63
N ILE A 382 -10.88 -27.01 -15.36
CA ILE A 382 -10.97 -28.37 -14.77
C ILE A 382 -9.77 -28.59 -13.84
N PHE A 383 -8.57 -28.26 -14.29
CA PHE A 383 -7.36 -28.35 -13.47
C PHE A 383 -7.46 -27.48 -12.21
N CYS A 384 -7.88 -26.21 -12.36
CA CYS A 384 -8.05 -25.29 -11.22
C CYS A 384 -9.14 -25.74 -10.26
N ILE A 385 -10.21 -26.39 -10.72
CA ILE A 385 -11.26 -26.95 -9.85
C ILE A 385 -10.71 -28.13 -9.06
N ILE A 386 -9.99 -29.05 -9.70
CA ILE A 386 -9.38 -30.21 -9.02
C ILE A 386 -8.46 -29.74 -7.89
N PHE A 387 -7.50 -28.84 -8.16
CA PHE A 387 -6.56 -28.41 -7.12
C PHE A 387 -7.13 -27.32 -6.19
N GLY A 388 -7.96 -26.43 -6.71
CA GLY A 388 -8.51 -25.27 -6.00
C GLY A 388 -9.77 -25.56 -5.19
N MET A 389 -10.50 -26.65 -5.44
CA MET A 389 -11.72 -26.99 -4.69
C MET A 389 -11.62 -28.26 -3.84
N THR A 390 -10.68 -29.17 -4.09
CA THR A 390 -10.60 -30.46 -3.34
C THR A 390 -10.56 -30.28 -1.82
N PHE A 391 -9.82 -29.28 -1.31
CA PHE A 391 -9.69 -29.03 0.13
C PHE A 391 -10.47 -27.79 0.60
N SER A 392 -11.23 -27.12 -0.26
CA SER A 392 -11.85 -25.83 0.08
C SER A 392 -12.84 -25.95 1.24
N LEU A 393 -13.56 -27.07 1.34
CA LEU A 393 -14.54 -27.32 2.40
C LEU A 393 -13.91 -27.37 3.80
N LEU A 394 -12.67 -27.87 3.91
CA LEU A 394 -11.93 -27.90 5.18
C LEU A 394 -11.58 -26.48 5.66
N TRP A 395 -11.28 -25.58 4.73
CA TRP A 395 -10.77 -24.24 5.05
C TRP A 395 -11.84 -23.15 5.04
N LEU A 396 -13.06 -23.45 4.59
CA LEU A 396 -14.15 -22.49 4.53
C LEU A 396 -14.48 -21.86 5.90
N PRO A 397 -14.52 -22.61 7.03
CA PRO A 397 -14.72 -22.02 8.36
C PRO A 397 -13.56 -21.09 8.75
N LEU A 398 -12.32 -21.48 8.45
CA LEU A 398 -11.13 -20.68 8.71
C LEU A 398 -11.19 -19.34 7.97
N VAL A 399 -11.53 -19.37 6.68
CA VAL A 399 -11.67 -18.16 5.85
C VAL A 399 -12.83 -17.28 6.36
N ALA A 400 -14.00 -17.87 6.66
CA ALA A 400 -15.15 -17.14 7.17
C ALA A 400 -14.85 -16.42 8.51
N ILE A 401 -14.22 -17.13 9.46
CA ILE A 401 -13.81 -16.55 10.75
C ILE A 401 -12.79 -15.42 10.53
N SER A 402 -11.82 -15.61 9.64
CA SER A 402 -10.80 -14.60 9.34
C SER A 402 -11.41 -13.31 8.76
N VAL A 403 -12.40 -13.42 7.86
CA VAL A 403 -13.10 -12.29 7.26
C VAL A 403 -13.95 -11.57 8.30
N TYR A 404 -14.69 -12.33 9.12
CA TYR A 404 -15.54 -11.79 10.18
C TYR A 404 -14.73 -10.97 11.21
N LEU A 405 -13.66 -11.56 11.75
CA LEU A 405 -12.83 -10.89 12.76
C LEU A 405 -12.11 -9.67 12.18
N ALA A 406 -11.63 -9.75 10.93
CA ALA A 406 -10.98 -8.62 10.26
C ALA A 406 -11.94 -7.45 10.03
N GLU A 407 -13.20 -7.71 9.66
CA GLU A 407 -14.20 -6.66 9.47
C GLU A 407 -14.56 -5.97 10.78
N ASN A 408 -14.68 -6.73 11.88
CA ASN A 408 -14.89 -6.15 13.21
C ASN A 408 -13.71 -5.25 13.62
N HIS A 409 -12.48 -5.70 13.40
CA HIS A 409 -11.29 -4.92 13.71
C HIS A 409 -11.14 -3.66 12.81
N ARG A 410 -11.57 -3.74 11.54
CA ARG A 410 -11.65 -2.58 10.63
C ARG A 410 -12.58 -1.50 11.18
N LYS A 411 -13.79 -1.88 11.62
CA LYS A 411 -14.77 -0.95 12.22
C LYS A 411 -14.22 -0.26 13.48
N MET A 412 -13.51 -1.00 14.33
CA MET A 412 -12.85 -0.42 15.52
C MET A 412 -11.73 0.55 15.14
N SER A 413 -10.93 0.21 14.13
CA SER A 413 -9.81 1.03 13.67
C SER A 413 -10.26 2.34 13.02
N LEU A 414 -11.37 2.30 12.27
CA LEU A 414 -12.01 3.49 11.70
C LEU A 414 -12.49 4.46 12.78
N LYS A 415 -13.13 3.95 13.85
CA LYS A 415 -13.59 4.80 14.96
C LYS A 415 -12.45 5.47 15.72
N ASN A 416 -11.29 4.84 15.78
CA ASN A 416 -10.15 5.30 16.57
C ASN A 416 -9.18 6.22 15.80
N SER A 417 -9.35 6.39 14.48
CA SER A 417 -8.41 7.14 13.65
C SER A 417 -9.10 8.25 12.86
N LEU A 418 -8.50 9.44 12.88
CA LEU A 418 -8.93 10.58 12.06
C LEU A 418 -8.35 10.55 10.65
N VAL A 419 -7.39 9.67 10.38
CA VAL A 419 -6.58 9.68 9.16
C VAL A 419 -7.05 8.63 8.15
N LYS A 420 -7.67 7.54 8.64
CA LYS A 420 -8.16 6.41 7.84
C LYS A 420 -9.45 6.76 7.12
N ILE A 421 -9.53 6.42 5.84
CA ILE A 421 -10.71 6.64 5.01
C ILE A 421 -11.59 5.37 4.98
N GLN A 422 -11.01 4.24 4.58
CA GLN A 422 -11.72 2.95 4.47
C GLN A 422 -11.29 1.93 5.53
N GLY A 423 -10.09 2.12 6.12
CA GLY A 423 -9.49 1.21 7.10
C GLY A 423 -8.97 -0.08 6.45
N GLY A 424 -8.74 -0.06 5.14
CA GLY A 424 -8.35 -1.25 4.39
C GLY A 424 -6.98 -1.77 4.75
N ASP A 425 -6.07 -0.85 5.07
CA ASP A 425 -4.73 -1.06 5.60
C ASP A 425 -4.65 -2.09 6.75
N VAL A 426 -5.74 -2.21 7.52
CA VAL A 426 -5.81 -3.11 8.67
C VAL A 426 -6.35 -4.49 8.30
N VAL A 427 -7.17 -4.61 7.26
CA VAL A 427 -7.92 -5.83 6.95
C VAL A 427 -6.97 -6.96 6.56
N ALA A 428 -6.09 -6.71 5.59
CA ALA A 428 -5.12 -7.70 5.12
C ALA A 428 -4.19 -8.14 6.26
N SER A 429 -3.65 -7.17 6.99
CA SER A 429 -2.78 -7.38 8.16
C SER A 429 -3.45 -8.24 9.22
N TYR A 430 -4.71 -7.96 9.55
CA TYR A 430 -5.43 -8.69 10.58
C TYR A 430 -5.82 -10.10 10.14
N LYS A 431 -6.22 -10.28 8.87
CA LYS A 431 -6.47 -11.63 8.32
C LYS A 431 -5.24 -12.52 8.46
N VAL A 432 -4.05 -11.99 8.15
CA VAL A 432 -2.79 -12.73 8.26
C VAL A 432 -2.48 -13.11 9.69
N LEU A 433 -2.67 -12.18 10.63
CA LEU A 433 -2.46 -12.46 12.05
C LEU A 433 -3.41 -13.55 12.57
N VAL A 434 -4.69 -13.48 12.16
CA VAL A 434 -5.67 -14.51 12.50
C VAL A 434 -5.29 -15.85 11.88
N LEU A 435 -4.87 -15.88 10.61
CA LEU A 435 -4.45 -17.11 9.92
C LEU A 435 -3.19 -17.70 10.53
N LEU A 436 -2.22 -16.89 10.98
CA LEU A 436 -0.99 -17.36 11.61
C LEU A 436 -1.27 -18.18 12.89
N VAL A 437 -2.35 -17.86 13.60
CA VAL A 437 -2.77 -18.57 14.83
C VAL A 437 -3.79 -19.67 14.53
N LEU A 438 -4.78 -19.39 13.69
CA LEU A 438 -5.86 -20.33 13.42
C LEU A 438 -5.45 -21.48 12.49
N LEU A 439 -4.58 -21.24 11.51
CA LEU A 439 -4.14 -22.30 10.60
C LEU A 439 -3.44 -23.47 11.33
N PRO A 440 -2.43 -23.27 12.18
CA PRO A 440 -1.81 -24.38 12.90
C PRO A 440 -2.78 -25.07 13.89
N THR A 441 -3.67 -24.32 14.53
CA THR A 441 -4.65 -24.90 15.46
C THR A 441 -5.68 -25.77 14.74
N PHE A 442 -6.19 -25.32 13.59
CA PHE A 442 -7.05 -26.13 12.72
C PHE A 442 -6.33 -27.38 12.21
N ASN A 443 -5.06 -27.28 11.82
CA ASN A 443 -4.27 -28.42 11.34
C ASN A 443 -4.07 -29.48 12.42
N ILE A 444 -3.82 -29.04 13.66
CA ILE A 444 -3.70 -29.94 14.81
C ILE A 444 -5.05 -30.64 15.05
N ILE A 445 -6.15 -29.89 15.05
CA ILE A 445 -7.50 -30.44 15.27
C ILE A 445 -7.84 -31.46 14.18
N TYR A 446 -7.64 -31.14 12.90
CA TYR A 446 -7.89 -32.06 11.79
C TYR A 446 -6.97 -33.28 11.85
N GLY A 447 -5.67 -33.09 12.12
CA GLY A 447 -4.72 -34.18 12.29
C GLY A 447 -5.15 -35.14 13.40
N LEU A 448 -5.56 -34.61 14.55
CA LEU A 448 -6.07 -35.40 15.67
C LEU A 448 -7.35 -36.14 15.30
N LEU A 449 -8.36 -35.46 14.75
CA LEU A 449 -9.64 -36.08 14.38
C LEU A 449 -9.47 -37.20 13.35
N PHE A 450 -8.72 -36.96 12.27
CA PHE A 450 -8.46 -37.98 11.26
C PHE A 450 -7.61 -39.12 11.82
N SER A 451 -6.62 -38.82 12.66
CA SER A 451 -5.79 -39.86 13.26
C SER A 451 -6.55 -40.78 14.22
N LEU A 452 -7.50 -40.23 14.98
CA LEU A 452 -8.38 -40.99 15.87
C LEU A 452 -9.31 -41.92 15.08
N TYR A 453 -9.74 -41.49 13.89
CA TYR A 453 -10.62 -42.26 13.02
C TYR A 453 -9.88 -43.40 12.30
N PHE A 454 -8.70 -43.14 11.73
CA PHE A 454 -7.98 -44.10 10.89
C PHE A 454 -7.03 -45.03 11.65
N TYR A 455 -6.44 -44.59 12.76
CA TYR A 455 -5.39 -45.32 13.45
C TYR A 455 -5.77 -45.70 14.89
N LYS A 456 -5.43 -46.93 15.29
CA LYS A 456 -5.63 -47.42 16.67
C LYS A 456 -4.41 -47.21 17.57
N SER A 457 -3.20 -47.22 17.01
CA SER A 457 -1.94 -47.05 17.77
C SER A 457 -1.63 -45.58 18.05
N TRP A 458 -1.17 -45.28 19.27
CA TRP A 458 -0.78 -43.93 19.70
C TRP A 458 0.40 -43.36 18.89
N LEU A 459 1.39 -44.19 18.55
CA LEU A 459 2.55 -43.77 17.75
C LEU A 459 2.14 -43.33 16.34
N GLN A 460 1.26 -44.10 15.70
CA GLN A 460 0.74 -43.78 14.36
C GLN A 460 -0.12 -42.50 14.40
N ARG A 461 -0.86 -42.27 15.49
CA ARG A 461 -1.66 -41.05 15.65
C ARG A 461 -0.82 -39.79 15.75
N ILE A 462 0.23 -39.84 16.57
CA ILE A 462 1.16 -38.72 16.73
C ILE A 462 1.88 -38.46 15.41
N ALA A 463 2.40 -39.50 14.75
CA ALA A 463 3.05 -39.38 13.46
C ALA A 463 2.14 -38.75 12.39
N PHE A 464 0.89 -39.22 12.28
CA PHE A 464 -0.09 -38.66 11.33
C PHE A 464 -0.43 -37.20 11.63
N THR A 465 -0.57 -36.84 12.92
CA THR A 465 -0.85 -35.46 13.32
C THR A 465 0.32 -34.53 12.96
N ILE A 466 1.57 -34.96 13.19
CA ILE A 466 2.76 -34.21 12.78
C ILE A 466 2.79 -34.04 11.25
N CYS A 467 2.57 -35.12 10.50
CA CYS A 467 2.49 -35.05 9.04
C CYS A 467 1.40 -34.09 8.57
N SER A 468 0.24 -34.08 9.23
CA SER A 468 -0.88 -33.17 8.91
C SER A 468 -0.49 -31.71 9.13
N ILE A 469 0.22 -31.40 10.21
CA ILE A 469 0.71 -30.04 10.49
C ILE A 469 1.64 -29.53 9.40
N CYS A 470 2.47 -30.41 8.81
CA CYS A 470 3.42 -30.05 7.76
C CYS A 470 2.78 -29.99 6.35
N ILE A 471 1.89 -30.94 6.01
CA ILE A 471 1.36 -31.09 4.66
C ILE A 471 0.14 -30.17 4.42
N LEU A 472 -0.76 -30.03 5.40
CA LEU A 472 -1.98 -29.25 5.22
C LEU A 472 -1.75 -27.76 4.89
N PRO A 473 -0.74 -27.05 5.43
CA PRO A 473 -0.41 -25.69 4.98
C PRO A 473 -0.02 -25.62 3.51
N ILE A 474 0.71 -26.63 3.00
CA ILE A 474 1.10 -26.70 1.59
C ILE A 474 -0.13 -26.93 0.72
N CYS A 475 -1.03 -27.82 1.14
CA CYS A 475 -2.32 -28.04 0.48
C CYS A 475 -3.19 -26.77 0.49
N TYR A 476 -3.22 -26.02 1.61
CA TYR A 476 -3.91 -24.74 1.71
C TYR A 476 -3.35 -23.70 0.73
N TYR A 477 -2.02 -23.59 0.65
CA TYR A 477 -1.34 -22.70 -0.27
C TYR A 477 -1.68 -23.01 -1.74
N ILE A 478 -1.60 -24.28 -2.12
CA ILE A 478 -1.99 -24.77 -3.45
C ILE A 478 -3.47 -24.45 -3.72
N ASN A 479 -4.34 -24.72 -2.75
CA ASN A 479 -5.79 -24.51 -2.87
C ASN A 479 -6.14 -23.04 -3.11
N ILE A 480 -5.54 -22.12 -2.35
CA ILE A 480 -5.71 -20.67 -2.56
C ILE A 480 -5.20 -20.27 -3.94
N ASN A 481 -4.04 -20.78 -4.34
CA ASN A 481 -3.43 -20.34 -5.59
C ASN A 481 -4.25 -20.66 -6.83
N TYR A 482 -4.88 -21.84 -6.86
CA TYR A 482 -5.73 -22.24 -7.98
C TYR A 482 -7.16 -21.71 -7.87
N SER A 483 -7.72 -21.60 -6.65
CA SER A 483 -9.09 -21.10 -6.47
C SER A 483 -9.26 -19.64 -6.92
N VAL A 484 -8.24 -18.81 -6.77
CA VAL A 484 -8.28 -17.39 -7.20
C VAL A 484 -8.33 -17.24 -8.72
N GLN A 485 -7.84 -18.24 -9.49
CA GLN A 485 -7.89 -18.22 -10.96
C GLN A 485 -9.27 -18.60 -11.52
N ILE A 486 -10.12 -19.28 -10.74
CA ILE A 486 -11.43 -19.77 -11.20
C ILE A 486 -12.35 -18.62 -11.67
N PRO A 487 -12.57 -17.53 -10.89
CA PRO A 487 -13.43 -16.43 -11.33
C PRO A 487 -12.90 -15.69 -12.56
N THR A 488 -11.56 -15.63 -12.74
CA THR A 488 -10.96 -15.02 -13.93
C THR A 488 -11.20 -15.87 -15.16
N LEU A 489 -11.00 -17.19 -15.07
CA LEU A 489 -11.26 -18.12 -16.17
C LEU A 489 -12.74 -18.12 -16.57
N LEU A 490 -13.66 -18.16 -15.60
CA LEU A 490 -15.11 -18.10 -15.88
C LEU A 490 -15.51 -16.80 -16.60
N ARG A 491 -14.94 -15.67 -16.22
CA ARG A 491 -15.17 -14.38 -16.89
C ARG A 491 -14.62 -14.40 -18.33
N GLN A 492 -13.39 -14.86 -18.53
CA GLN A 492 -12.76 -14.96 -19.85
C GLN A 492 -13.53 -15.94 -20.77
N MET A 493 -13.96 -17.08 -20.25
CA MET A 493 -14.81 -18.02 -20.97
C MET A 493 -16.14 -17.39 -21.40
N LYS A 494 -16.77 -16.58 -20.55
CA LYS A 494 -17.98 -15.84 -20.93
C LYS A 494 -17.72 -14.88 -22.09
N ILE A 495 -16.56 -14.21 -22.12
CA ILE A 495 -16.16 -13.32 -23.22
C ILE A 495 -15.98 -14.12 -24.51
N LEU A 496 -15.21 -15.20 -24.46
CA LEU A 496 -14.97 -16.05 -25.64
C LEU A 496 -16.25 -16.68 -26.16
N LEU A 497 -17.16 -17.11 -25.27
CA LEU A 497 -18.47 -17.64 -25.66
C LEU A 497 -19.28 -16.62 -26.46
N LYS A 498 -19.25 -15.34 -26.07
CA LYS A 498 -19.93 -14.29 -26.85
C LYS A 498 -19.31 -14.13 -28.25
N VAL A 499 -17.98 -14.22 -28.37
CA VAL A 499 -17.30 -14.17 -29.67
C VAL A 499 -17.67 -15.37 -30.55
N ILE A 500 -17.74 -16.57 -29.97
CA ILE A 500 -18.10 -17.81 -30.66
C ILE A 500 -19.58 -17.79 -31.11
N CYS A 501 -20.49 -17.41 -30.22
CA CYS A 501 -21.93 -17.32 -30.52
C CYS A 501 -22.28 -16.10 -31.39
N GLY A 502 -21.36 -15.13 -31.52
CA GLY A 502 -21.54 -13.86 -32.22
C GLY A 502 -21.55 -13.95 -33.75
N ILE A 503 -22.05 -15.04 -34.32
CA ILE A 503 -22.30 -15.17 -35.76
C ILE A 503 -23.41 -14.19 -36.20
N ILE A 504 -24.32 -13.82 -35.29
CA ILE A 504 -25.35 -12.81 -35.51
C ILE A 504 -24.79 -11.42 -35.16
N ASN A 505 -24.41 -10.64 -36.18
CA ASN A 505 -23.74 -9.34 -36.05
C ASN A 505 -24.43 -8.34 -35.10
N VAL A 506 -25.76 -8.33 -35.03
CA VAL A 506 -26.56 -7.41 -34.20
C VAL A 506 -26.31 -7.60 -32.70
N TRP A 507 -25.98 -8.81 -32.26
CA TRP A 507 -25.78 -9.11 -30.84
C TRP A 507 -24.41 -8.64 -30.32
N ARG A 508 -23.54 -8.17 -31.22
CA ARG A 508 -22.19 -7.70 -30.92
C ARG A 508 -22.06 -6.17 -30.86
N ASP A 509 -23.13 -5.40 -31.02
CA ASP A 509 -23.04 -3.93 -31.08
C ASP A 509 -22.46 -3.31 -29.79
N ASN A 510 -22.82 -3.82 -28.61
CA ASN A 510 -22.23 -3.38 -27.34
C ASN A 510 -20.72 -3.67 -27.24
N GLU A 511 -20.27 -4.77 -27.85
CA GLU A 511 -18.85 -5.16 -27.86
C GLU A 511 -18.06 -4.30 -28.83
N ARG A 512 -18.64 -4.05 -30.01
CA ARG A 512 -18.12 -3.12 -31.02
C ARG A 512 -17.99 -1.72 -30.44
N GLU A 513 -19.00 -1.24 -29.70
CA GLU A 513 -18.92 0.03 -28.98
C GLU A 513 -17.73 0.04 -28.01
N LEU A 514 -17.61 -0.97 -27.15
CA LEU A 514 -16.49 -1.06 -26.20
C LEU A 514 -15.11 -1.05 -26.90
N ILE A 515 -14.97 -1.77 -28.01
CA ILE A 515 -13.72 -1.82 -28.79
C ILE A 515 -13.44 -0.46 -29.45
N SER A 516 -14.46 0.18 -30.03
CA SER A 516 -14.36 1.49 -30.68
C SER A 516 -13.96 2.58 -29.68
N THR A 517 -14.66 2.68 -28.54
CA THR A 517 -14.34 3.61 -27.45
C THR A 517 -12.93 3.39 -26.93
N ARG A 518 -12.49 2.13 -26.78
CA ARG A 518 -11.11 1.83 -26.41
C ARG A 518 -10.11 2.37 -27.43
N HIS A 519 -10.31 2.12 -28.72
CA HIS A 519 -9.42 2.64 -29.78
C HIS A 519 -9.33 4.17 -29.77
N GLU A 520 -10.47 4.86 -29.67
CA GLU A 520 -10.51 6.32 -29.61
C GLU A 520 -9.75 6.85 -28.40
N LEU A 521 -9.94 6.23 -27.23
CA LEU A 521 -9.22 6.59 -26.01
C LEU A 521 -7.72 6.30 -26.11
N GLN A 522 -7.29 5.20 -26.75
CA GLN A 522 -5.86 4.95 -26.97
C GLN A 522 -5.22 6.06 -27.81
N LEU A 523 -5.89 6.47 -28.89
CA LEU A 523 -5.42 7.59 -29.72
C LEU A 523 -5.41 8.89 -28.94
N LYS A 524 -6.45 9.16 -28.15
CA LYS A 524 -6.55 10.37 -27.32
C LYS A 524 -5.47 10.43 -26.26
N VAL A 525 -5.22 9.33 -25.53
CA VAL A 525 -4.15 9.24 -24.53
C VAL A 525 -2.79 9.51 -25.18
N ARG A 526 -2.50 8.90 -26.34
CA ARG A 526 -1.24 9.12 -27.06
C ARG A 526 -1.07 10.56 -27.53
N ASN A 527 -2.14 11.18 -28.03
CA ASN A 527 -2.13 12.59 -28.42
C ASN A 527 -1.91 13.50 -27.21
N THR A 528 -2.58 13.24 -26.09
CA THR A 528 -2.39 14.00 -24.84
C THR A 528 -0.95 13.89 -24.35
N VAL A 529 -0.37 12.69 -24.34
CA VAL A 529 1.03 12.46 -23.96
C VAL A 529 2.00 13.18 -24.91
N SER A 530 1.75 13.15 -26.21
CA SER A 530 2.58 13.88 -27.17
C SER A 530 2.50 15.40 -26.99
N LYS A 531 1.32 15.93 -26.63
CA LYS A 531 1.09 17.37 -26.46
C LYS A 531 1.62 17.91 -25.13
N LEU A 532 1.38 17.19 -24.05
CA LEU A 532 1.72 17.61 -22.68
C LEU A 532 3.08 17.10 -22.22
N GLY A 533 3.56 15.97 -22.76
CA GLY A 533 4.78 15.30 -22.29
C GLY A 533 6.01 16.21 -22.30
N HIS A 534 6.23 16.96 -23.39
CA HIS A 534 7.32 17.95 -23.48
C HIS A 534 7.24 19.06 -22.42
N LYS A 535 6.03 19.37 -21.92
CA LYS A 535 5.82 20.42 -20.92
C LYS A 535 6.00 19.90 -19.49
N VAL A 536 6.07 18.58 -19.27
CA VAL A 536 6.27 17.97 -17.94
C VAL A 536 7.71 18.17 -17.48
N SER A 537 8.66 17.66 -18.26
CA SER A 537 10.10 17.85 -18.08
C SER A 537 10.81 17.62 -19.42
N ASP A 538 12.02 18.17 -19.57
CA ASP A 538 12.78 18.07 -20.83
C ASP A 538 13.07 16.60 -21.20
N ASN A 539 13.31 15.75 -20.20
CA ASN A 539 13.63 14.34 -20.37
C ASN A 539 12.41 13.40 -20.31
N PHE A 540 11.19 13.93 -20.14
CA PHE A 540 9.98 13.12 -19.94
C PHE A 540 9.77 12.08 -21.04
N LEU A 541 9.80 12.53 -22.31
CA LEU A 541 9.57 11.65 -23.44
C LEU A 541 10.74 10.69 -23.67
N GLU A 542 11.96 11.11 -23.36
CA GLU A 542 13.12 10.23 -23.44
C GLU A 542 13.01 9.08 -22.42
N GLN A 543 12.63 9.40 -21.17
CA GLN A 543 12.37 8.41 -20.12
C GLN A 543 11.21 7.48 -20.50
N LEU A 544 10.14 8.02 -21.09
CA LEU A 544 9.02 7.23 -21.58
C LEU A 544 9.46 6.29 -22.72
N HIS A 545 10.26 6.79 -23.66
CA HIS A 545 10.75 6.03 -24.81
C HIS A 545 11.81 4.98 -24.46
N ARG A 546 12.56 5.18 -23.37
CA ARG A 546 13.44 4.15 -22.79
C ARG A 546 12.64 2.94 -22.29
N ASN A 547 11.42 3.16 -21.79
CA ASN A 547 10.53 2.09 -21.35
C ASN A 547 9.77 1.45 -22.53
N ILE A 548 9.20 2.25 -23.44
CA ILE A 548 8.52 1.78 -24.67
C ILE A 548 9.07 2.53 -25.89
N PRO A 549 9.79 1.85 -26.81
CA PRO A 549 10.39 2.53 -27.95
C PRO A 549 9.38 3.26 -28.83
N LYS A 550 9.72 4.49 -29.24
CA LYS A 550 8.86 5.38 -30.06
C LYS A 550 8.36 4.71 -31.34
N PHE A 551 9.21 3.92 -32.01
CA PHE A 551 8.82 3.24 -33.25
C PHE A 551 7.68 2.24 -33.04
N VAL A 552 7.65 1.55 -31.89
CA VAL A 552 6.58 0.60 -31.54
C VAL A 552 5.26 1.35 -31.35
N ILE A 553 5.29 2.46 -30.62
CA ILE A 553 4.11 3.31 -30.41
C ILE A 553 3.60 3.88 -31.73
N ASN A 554 4.49 4.33 -32.60
CA ASN A 554 4.11 4.87 -33.91
C ASN A 554 3.51 3.79 -34.82
N ALA A 555 4.10 2.59 -34.86
CA ALA A 555 3.58 1.46 -35.62
C ALA A 555 2.19 1.04 -35.11
N ASP A 556 2.03 0.94 -33.79
CA ASP A 556 0.75 0.60 -33.17
C ASP A 556 -0.30 1.71 -33.41
N THR A 557 0.07 2.98 -33.33
CA THR A 557 -0.83 4.11 -33.63
C THR A 557 -1.31 4.07 -35.08
N LYS A 558 -0.42 3.78 -36.04
CA LYS A 558 -0.82 3.59 -37.44
C LYS A 558 -1.81 2.42 -37.61
N ARG A 559 -1.62 1.33 -36.86
CA ARG A 559 -2.57 0.20 -36.83
C ARG A 559 -3.93 0.64 -36.29
N LEU A 560 -3.96 1.36 -35.17
CA LEU A 560 -5.20 1.85 -34.55
C LEU A 560 -5.97 2.79 -35.47
N ILE A 561 -5.27 3.66 -36.21
CA ILE A 561 -5.89 4.57 -37.18
C ILE A 561 -6.52 3.78 -38.34
N ARG A 562 -5.82 2.78 -38.88
CA ARG A 562 -6.35 1.93 -39.97
C ARG A 562 -7.56 1.10 -39.54
N GLY A 563 -7.55 0.59 -38.31
CA GLY A 563 -8.62 -0.24 -37.76
C GLY A 563 -9.76 0.53 -37.08
N LYS A 564 -9.80 1.87 -37.21
CA LYS A 564 -10.76 2.72 -36.50
C LYS A 564 -12.21 2.40 -36.90
N ASP A 565 -12.44 2.15 -38.19
CA ASP A 565 -13.78 1.95 -38.74
C ASP A 565 -14.23 0.48 -38.73
N GLU A 566 -13.31 -0.46 -38.47
CA GLU A 566 -13.59 -1.90 -38.46
C GLU A 566 -14.63 -2.30 -37.38
N TRP A 567 -14.62 -1.59 -36.25
CA TRP A 567 -15.37 -1.96 -35.05
C TRP A 567 -16.44 -0.95 -34.67
N VAL A 568 -16.80 -0.04 -35.57
CA VAL A 568 -17.88 0.93 -35.32
C VAL A 568 -19.22 0.17 -35.20
N PRO A 569 -20.07 0.49 -34.20
CA PRO A 569 -21.41 -0.09 -34.08
C PRO A 569 -22.22 0.09 -35.36
N ILE A 570 -23.02 -0.91 -35.74
CA ILE A 570 -23.69 -0.95 -37.04
C ILE A 570 -24.62 0.26 -37.22
N LEU A 571 -25.32 0.65 -36.16
CA LEU A 571 -26.20 1.84 -36.13
C LEU A 571 -25.46 3.17 -36.30
N LYS A 572 -24.20 3.26 -35.84
CA LYS A 572 -23.37 4.46 -36.04
C LYS A 572 -22.73 4.48 -37.43
N ARG A 573 -22.39 3.29 -37.95
CA ARG A 573 -21.82 3.13 -39.29
C ARG A 573 -22.80 3.56 -40.38
N SER A 574 -24.07 3.19 -40.27
CA SER A 574 -25.09 3.65 -41.23
C SER A 574 -25.25 5.18 -41.25
N GLN A 575 -25.06 5.85 -40.10
CA GLN A 575 -25.07 7.32 -40.04
C GLN A 575 -23.81 7.97 -40.63
N LEU A 576 -22.66 7.30 -40.55
CA LEU A 576 -21.41 7.76 -41.16
C LEU A 576 -21.45 7.62 -42.69
N GLU A 577 -21.87 6.45 -43.18
CA GLU A 577 -22.06 6.18 -44.61
C GLU A 577 -23.07 7.18 -45.22
N TYR A 578 -24.17 7.46 -44.52
CA TYR A 578 -25.14 8.47 -44.95
C TYR A 578 -24.59 9.91 -44.95
N ARG A 579 -23.63 10.24 -44.07
CA ARG A 579 -22.95 11.55 -44.08
C ARG A 579 -21.93 11.69 -45.21
N GLU A 580 -21.24 10.61 -45.55
CA GLU A 580 -20.31 10.59 -46.70
C GLU A 580 -21.05 10.62 -48.03
N GLU A 581 -22.28 10.10 -48.12
CA GLU A 581 -23.12 10.24 -49.32
C GLU A 581 -23.72 11.65 -49.49
N ILE A 582 -23.79 12.45 -48.41
CA ILE A 582 -24.35 13.81 -48.42
C ILE A 582 -23.27 14.90 -48.66
N LEU A 583 -22.00 14.61 -48.35
CA LEU A 583 -20.85 15.49 -48.58
C LEU A 583 -20.23 15.25 -49.96
#